data_AF-A0A524JC75-F1
#
_entry.id   AF-A0A524JC75-F1
#
_cell.length_a   1.000
_cell.length_b   1.000
_cell.length_c   1.000
_cell.angle_alpha   90.00
_cell.angle_beta   90.00
_cell.angle_gamma   90.00
#
_symmetry.space_group_name_H-M   'P 1'
#
loop_
_entity.id
_entity.type
_entity.pdbx_description
1 polymer ?
#
loop_
_entity_poly.entity_id
_entity_poly.type
_entity_poly.pdbx_seq_one_letter_code
_entity_poly.pdbx_strand_id
1 'polypeptide(L)'
;MGLRLGRHNFTRVVYDYPSDVLYASLPGVEPTRRQATPEQDVWLFDDRDRFIGVRVLEPRRRWERDGALWVSLPTGERERAAGVEAALRGGG
;
A
#
# COMPACT_ATOMS: atom_id res chain seq x y z
N MET A 1 -2.39 8.02 11.18
CA MET A 1 -3.30 7.14 10.43
C MET A 1 -2.54 5.91 9.99
N GLY A 2 -3.19 4.74 9.89
CA GLY A 2 -2.53 3.50 9.48
C GLY A 2 -3.32 2.75 8.43
N LEU A 3 -2.64 1.90 7.67
CA LEU A 3 -3.21 1.03 6.65
C LEU A 3 -2.97 -0.42 7.04
N ARG A 4 -4.03 -1.23 7.11
CA ARG A 4 -3.89 -2.66 7.37
C ARG A 4 -4.13 -3.47 6.10
N LEU A 5 -3.20 -4.38 5.82
CA LEU A 5 -3.26 -5.35 4.72
C LEU A 5 -2.99 -6.75 5.29
N GLY A 6 -4.04 -7.58 5.40
CA GLY A 6 -3.97 -8.85 6.11
C GLY A 6 -3.43 -8.67 7.53
N ARG A 7 -2.29 -9.33 7.82
CA ARG A 7 -1.57 -9.23 9.10
C ARG A 7 -0.65 -8.02 9.24
N HIS A 8 -0.40 -7.29 8.16
CA HIS A 8 0.54 -6.17 8.13
C HIS A 8 -0.16 -4.86 8.50
N ASN A 9 0.43 -4.09 9.41
CA ASN A 9 -0.05 -2.78 9.83
C ASN A 9 1.01 -1.72 9.51
N PHE A 10 0.74 -0.89 8.51
CA PHE A 10 1.61 0.18 8.07
C PHE A 10 1.20 1.48 8.76
N THR A 11 2.11 2.07 9.52
CA THR A 11 1.84 3.30 10.27
C THR A 11 2.29 4.56 9.52
N ARG A 12 3.19 4.42 8.53
CA ARG A 12 3.54 5.51 7.61
C ARG A 12 2.75 5.36 6.33
N VAL A 13 1.68 6.14 6.21
CA VAL A 13 0.78 6.15 5.06
C VAL A 13 0.74 7.56 4.48
N VAL A 14 1.12 7.71 3.22
CA VAL A 14 1.14 8.98 2.49
C VAL A 14 0.44 8.77 1.16
N TYR A 15 -0.54 9.62 0.86
CA TYR A 15 -1.22 9.62 -0.42
C TYR A 15 -0.78 10.85 -1.21
N ASP A 16 -0.18 10.61 -2.39
CA ASP A 16 0.19 11.62 -3.37
C ASP A 16 -0.99 11.80 -4.34
N TYR A 17 -1.82 12.80 -4.05
CA TYR A 17 -3.06 13.06 -4.80
C TYR A 17 -2.81 13.39 -6.28
N PRO A 18 -1.89 14.31 -6.65
CA PRO A 18 -1.60 14.62 -8.06
C PRO A 18 -1.21 13.40 -8.90
N SER A 19 -0.46 12.46 -8.32
CA SER A 19 0.02 11.27 -9.03
C SER A 19 -0.90 10.05 -8.89
N ASP A 20 -1.94 10.13 -8.04
CA ASP A 20 -2.74 9.00 -7.57
C ASP A 20 -1.84 7.81 -7.15
N VAL A 21 -1.00 8.04 -6.13
CA VAL A 21 -0.11 7.00 -5.57
C VAL A 21 -0.20 6.97 -4.05
N LEU A 22 -0.47 5.79 -3.48
CA LEU A 22 -0.45 5.56 -2.03
C LEU A 22 0.84 4.85 -1.63
N TYR A 23 1.58 5.45 -0.71
CA TYR A 23 2.76 4.90 -0.08
C TYR A 23 2.39 4.41 1.31
N ALA A 24 2.54 3.12 1.58
CA ALA A 24 2.35 2.53 2.91
C ALA A 24 3.62 1.79 3.32
N SER A 25 4.19 2.11 4.49
CA SER A 25 5.44 1.50 4.96
C SER A 25 5.53 1.47 6.49
N LEU A 26 6.45 0.64 6.99
CA LEU A 26 6.89 0.68 8.37
C LEU A 26 7.86 1.85 8.59
N PRO A 27 7.80 2.56 9.73
CA PRO A 27 8.65 3.70 10.02
C PRO A 27 10.08 3.23 10.34
N GLY A 28 11.08 4.01 9.92
CA GLY A 28 12.49 3.75 10.23
C GLY A 28 13.09 2.54 9.51
N VAL A 29 12.42 2.02 8.48
CA VAL A 29 12.94 0.93 7.65
C VAL A 29 13.05 1.40 6.20
N GLU A 30 14.25 1.33 5.64
CA GLU A 30 14.51 1.66 4.25
C GLU A 30 14.40 0.42 3.35
N PRO A 31 13.71 0.51 2.21
CA PRO A 31 13.62 -0.60 1.27
C PRO A 31 14.93 -0.82 0.52
N THR A 32 15.42 -2.05 0.54
CA THR A 32 16.59 -2.48 -0.23
C THR A 32 16.18 -3.16 -1.53
N ARG A 33 15.03 -3.83 -1.55
CA ARG A 33 14.48 -4.52 -2.73
C ARG A 33 13.04 -4.09 -3.01
N ARG A 34 12.73 -4.01 -4.31
CA ARG A 34 11.39 -3.67 -4.82
C ARG A 34 10.94 -4.75 -5.78
N GLN A 35 9.65 -5.08 -5.77
CA GLN A 35 9.08 -6.08 -6.68
C GLN A 35 7.69 -5.64 -7.13
N ALA A 36 7.40 -5.82 -8.41
CA ALA A 36 6.07 -5.52 -8.95
C ALA A 36 5.04 -6.56 -8.49
N THR A 37 3.82 -6.12 -8.21
CA THR A 37 2.67 -6.99 -7.99
C THR A 37 1.97 -7.31 -9.32
N PRO A 38 1.03 -8.28 -9.35
CA PRO A 38 0.20 -8.52 -10.53
C PRO A 38 -0.58 -7.28 -10.99
N GLU A 39 -0.98 -6.41 -10.07
CA GLU A 39 -1.68 -5.14 -10.33
C GLU A 39 -0.74 -3.97 -10.63
N GLN A 40 0.54 -4.25 -10.90
CA GLN A 40 1.60 -3.26 -11.15
C GLN A 40 1.91 -2.35 -9.95
N ASP A 41 1.41 -2.68 -8.76
CA ASP A 41 1.86 -2.04 -7.51
C ASP A 41 3.31 -2.46 -7.23
N VAL A 42 3.92 -1.88 -6.20
CA VAL A 42 5.30 -2.20 -5.83
C VAL A 42 5.40 -2.63 -4.38
N TRP A 43 5.75 -3.90 -4.15
CA TRP A 43 6.17 -4.38 -2.84
C TRP A 43 7.56 -3.86 -2.49
N LEU A 44 7.74 -3.54 -1.21
CA LEU A 44 8.98 -3.06 -0.62
C LEU A 44 9.48 -4.08 0.40
N PHE A 45 10.75 -4.46 0.29
CA PHE A 45 11.42 -5.41 1.18
C PHE A 45 12.69 -4.80 1.80
N ASP A 46 13.01 -5.21 3.01
CA ASP A 46 14.30 -4.92 3.64
C ASP A 46 15.40 -5.93 3.24
N ASP A 47 16.59 -5.75 3.81
CA ASP A 47 17.77 -6.62 3.63
C ASP A 47 17.57 -8.07 4.09
N ARG A 48 16.51 -8.35 4.84
CA ARG A 48 16.14 -9.69 5.32
C ARG A 48 14.95 -10.27 4.58
N ASP A 49 14.61 -9.72 3.40
CA ASP A 49 13.45 -10.09 2.59
C ASP A 49 12.11 -9.97 3.32
N ARG A 50 12.03 -9.14 4.37
CA ARG A 50 10.76 -8.90 5.07
C ARG A 50 9.95 -7.86 4.33
N PHE A 51 8.67 -8.15 4.12
CA PHE A 51 7.73 -7.21 3.52
C PHE A 51 7.49 -6.02 4.47
N ILE A 52 7.94 -4.84 4.07
CA ILE A 52 7.96 -3.64 4.92
C ILE A 52 7.07 -2.51 4.40
N GLY A 53 6.52 -2.64 3.19
CA GLY A 53 5.66 -1.63 2.61
C GLY A 53 5.17 -1.94 1.21
N VAL A 54 4.26 -1.12 0.72
CA VAL A 54 3.71 -1.18 -0.64
C VAL A 54 3.52 0.23 -1.20
N ARG A 55 3.77 0.39 -2.49
CA ARG A 55 3.33 1.54 -3.28
C ARG A 55 2.18 1.08 -4.16
N VAL A 56 1.00 1.63 -3.95
CA VAL A 56 -0.19 1.30 -4.72
C VAL A 56 -0.41 2.37 -5.78
N LEU A 57 -0.57 1.95 -7.02
CA LEU A 57 -0.86 2.82 -8.15
C LEU A 57 -2.37 2.95 -8.34
N GLU A 58 -2.83 4.15 -8.68
CA GLU A 58 -4.24 4.47 -8.91
C GLU A 58 -5.19 4.05 -7.76
N PRO A 59 -4.82 4.17 -6.46
CA PRO A 59 -5.63 3.68 -5.34
C PRO A 59 -7.00 4.36 -5.29
N ARG A 60 -7.11 5.65 -5.66
CA ARG A 60 -8.39 6.34 -5.69
C ARG A 60 -9.29 5.79 -6.78
N ARG A 61 -8.78 5.67 -8.01
CA ARG A 61 -9.54 5.11 -9.14
C ARG A 61 -10.05 3.71 -8.84
N ARG A 62 -9.20 2.86 -8.25
CA ARG A 62 -9.57 1.48 -7.86
C ARG A 62 -10.64 1.49 -6.76
N TRP A 63 -10.50 2.35 -5.76
CA TRP A 63 -11.48 2.48 -4.68
C TRP A 63 -12.84 3.00 -5.17
N GLU A 64 -12.85 4.00 -6.05
CA GLU A 64 -14.07 4.54 -6.65
C GLU A 64 -14.79 3.51 -7.54
N ARG A 65 -14.04 2.69 -8.27
CA ARG A 65 -14.58 1.61 -9.12
C ARG A 65 -15.14 0.45 -8.31
N ASP A 66 -14.39 -0.04 -7.32
CA ASP A 66 -14.67 -1.31 -6.65
C ASP A 66 -15.30 -1.13 -5.26
N GLY A 67 -15.43 0.11 -4.76
CA GLY A 67 -15.86 0.43 -3.40
C GLY A 67 -14.86 0.05 -2.30
N ALA A 68 -13.72 -0.50 -2.68
CA ALA A 68 -12.64 -0.94 -1.79
C ALA A 68 -11.31 -0.98 -2.54
N LEU A 69 -10.21 -0.82 -1.82
CA LEU A 69 -8.88 -1.07 -2.36
C LEU A 69 -8.45 -2.50 -2.03
N TRP A 70 -8.11 -3.27 -3.05
CA TRP A 70 -7.58 -4.63 -2.93
C TRP A 70 -6.13 -4.65 -3.37
N VAL A 71 -5.25 -5.27 -2.56
CA VAL A 71 -3.81 -5.34 -2.81
C VAL A 71 -3.36 -6.78 -2.66
N SER A 72 -2.61 -7.28 -3.64
CA SER A 72 -1.97 -8.60 -3.53
C SER A 72 -0.78 -8.55 -2.57
N LEU A 73 -0.67 -9.56 -1.72
CA LEU A 73 0.47 -9.76 -0.81
C LEU A 73 1.55 -10.63 -1.48
N PRO A 74 2.82 -10.55 -1.02
CA PRO A 74 3.89 -11.42 -1.52
C PRO A 74 3.61 -12.91 -1.39
N THR A 75 2.75 -13.29 -0.45
CA THR A 75 2.31 -14.66 -0.19
C THR A 75 1.20 -15.14 -1.15
N GLY A 76 0.68 -14.24 -2.00
CA GLY A 76 -0.29 -14.55 -3.06
C GLY A 76 -1.74 -14.26 -2.70
N GLU A 77 -2.05 -14.02 -1.42
CA GLU A 77 -3.41 -13.61 -1.03
C GLU A 77 -3.70 -12.18 -1.48
N ARG A 78 -4.97 -11.93 -1.83
CA ARG A 78 -5.46 -10.60 -2.15
C ARG A 78 -6.26 -10.06 -0.98
N GLU A 79 -5.79 -8.97 -0.39
CA GLU A 79 -6.31 -8.44 0.86
C GLU A 79 -6.97 -7.09 0.67
N ARG A 80 -8.02 -6.83 1.44
CA ARG A 80 -8.67 -5.52 1.47
C ARG A 80 -7.85 -4.56 2.33
N ALA A 81 -7.53 -3.40 1.79
CA ALA A 81 -6.83 -2.33 2.49
C ALA A 81 -7.78 -1.61 3.44
N ALA A 82 -7.69 -1.92 4.74
CA ALA A 82 -8.51 -1.28 5.77
C ALA A 82 -7.88 0.03 6.24
N GLY A 83 -8.69 1.08 6.39
CA GLY A 83 -8.25 2.42 6.78
C GLY A 83 -7.77 3.28 5.61
N VAL A 84 -7.91 2.78 4.37
CA VAL A 84 -7.52 3.50 3.16
C VAL A 84 -8.35 4.77 2.94
N GLU A 85 -9.62 4.75 3.33
CA GLU A 85 -10.54 5.87 3.16
C GLU A 85 -10.03 7.13 3.87
N ALA A 86 -9.42 6.92 5.05
CA ALA A 86 -8.83 7.98 5.84
C ALA A 86 -7.62 8.61 5.12
N ALA A 87 -6.78 7.79 4.48
CA ALA A 87 -5.64 8.27 3.71
C ALA A 87 -6.05 8.99 2.43
N LEU A 88 -7.05 8.47 1.71
CA LEU A 88 -7.53 9.07 0.46
C LEU A 88 -8.25 10.40 0.67
N ARG A 89 -8.99 10.55 1.78
CA ARG A 89 -9.70 11.79 2.12
C ARG A 89 -8.79 12.88 2.71
N GLY A 90 -7.65 12.51 3.29
CA GLY A 90 -6.72 13.43 3.92
C GLY A 90 -5.75 14.14 2.96
N GLY A 91 -5.67 13.70 1.70
CA GLY A 91 -4.77 14.26 0.68
C GLY A 91 -5.36 15.38 -0.17
N GLY A 92 -6.36 16.11 0.34
CA GLY A 92 -7.02 17.23 -0.35
C GLY A 92 -6.47 18.59 0.06
#